data_AF-A0A4R8I5Z7-F1
#
_entry.id   AF-A0A4R8I5Z7-F1
#
_cell.length_a   1.000
_cell.length_b   1.000
_cell.length_c   1.000
_cell.angle_alpha   90.00
_cell.angle_beta   90.00
_cell.angle_gamma   90.00
#
_symmetry.space_group_name_H-M   'P 1'
#
loop_
_entity.id
_entity.type
_entity.pdbx_description
1 polymer ?
#
loop_
_entity_poly.entity_id
_entity_poly.type
_entity_poly.pdbx_seq_one_letter_code
_entity_poly.pdbx_strand_id
1 'polypeptide(L)'
;MRKNVIIAVLLLLATVLILNTVFGWFTLSEDERLMKDYENPKNDTITLEKHITKDSTIYVKYTPNMGELVQNNVTKKYNTYVYDTLAPALKIATNKINELQQIKASLEGTVKSQKSEIDKEKNRSVFYKDKYFSAVSKTDTAGNSTLDYKYNAQIDIISELKKKHLLSKEVQEVSITSPDKNLKINGVEHFKKNISIPPKRFGIGIQAGYYLIPESGKIVPAVGVGASYNLLNF
;
A
#
# COMPACT_ATOMS: atom_id res chain seq x y z
N MET A 1 -49.69 -5.37 34.60
CA MET A 1 -48.42 -4.80 34.05
C MET A 1 -47.40 -5.84 33.56
N ARG A 2 -47.23 -7.02 34.19
CA ARG A 2 -46.17 -7.99 33.81
C ARG A 2 -46.28 -8.59 32.39
N LYS A 3 -47.49 -8.81 31.84
CA LYS A 3 -47.67 -9.40 30.49
C LYS A 3 -47.15 -8.51 29.36
N ASN A 4 -47.35 -7.19 29.44
CA ASN A 4 -46.91 -6.26 28.39
C ASN A 4 -45.39 -6.10 28.37
N VAL A 5 -44.73 -6.23 29.52
CA VAL A 5 -43.26 -6.22 29.62
C VAL A 5 -42.67 -7.48 28.98
N ILE A 6 -43.27 -8.65 29.21
CA ILE A 6 -42.82 -9.91 28.61
C ILE A 6 -42.95 -9.88 27.08
N ILE A 7 -44.06 -9.33 26.56
CA ILE A 7 -44.28 -9.19 25.11
C ILE A 7 -43.26 -8.21 24.49
N ALA A 8 -42.96 -7.10 25.17
CA ALA A 8 -41.95 -6.14 24.70
C ALA A 8 -40.54 -6.76 24.65
N VAL A 9 -40.17 -7.54 25.65
CA VAL A 9 -38.87 -8.24 25.69
C VAL A 9 -38.77 -9.30 24.59
N LEU A 10 -39.84 -10.05 24.32
CA LEU A 10 -39.90 -11.03 23.23
C LEU A 10 -39.78 -10.38 21.85
N LEU A 11 -40.45 -9.24 21.63
CA LEU A 11 -40.33 -8.48 20.39
C LEU A 11 -38.91 -7.95 20.17
N LEU A 12 -38.24 -7.51 21.24
CA LEU A 12 -36.87 -7.00 21.19
C LEU A 12 -35.86 -8.13 20.93
N LEU A 13 -36.05 -9.31 21.55
CA LEU A 13 -35.25 -10.51 21.24
C LEU A 13 -35.46 -10.99 19.80
N ALA A 14 -36.69 -10.97 19.29
CA ALA A 14 -36.99 -11.34 17.91
C ALA A 14 -36.36 -10.38 16.90
N THR A 15 -36.39 -9.07 17.16
CA THR A 15 -35.72 -8.07 16.30
C THR A 15 -34.20 -8.20 16.34
N VAL A 16 -33.60 -8.45 17.51
CA VAL A 16 -32.15 -8.71 17.62
C VAL A 16 -31.75 -9.98 16.86
N LEU A 17 -32.56 -11.04 16.94
CA LEU A 17 -32.32 -12.28 16.18
C LEU A 17 -32.41 -12.05 14.67
N ILE A 18 -33.46 -11.37 14.19
CA ILE A 18 -33.63 -11.05 12.76
C ILE A 18 -32.49 -10.15 12.28
N LEU A 19 -32.10 -9.13 13.05
CA LEU A 19 -30.98 -8.26 12.70
C LEU A 19 -29.66 -9.04 12.66
N ASN A 20 -29.42 -9.96 13.60
CA ASN A 20 -28.17 -10.73 13.63
C ASN A 20 -28.10 -11.78 12.51
N THR A 21 -29.22 -12.42 12.15
CA THR A 21 -29.26 -13.40 11.05
C THR A 21 -29.20 -12.72 9.69
N VAL A 22 -29.94 -11.63 9.48
CA VAL A 22 -29.95 -10.91 8.21
C VAL A 22 -28.62 -10.18 7.98
N PHE A 23 -28.10 -9.42 8.95
CA PHE A 23 -26.82 -8.71 8.77
C PHE A 23 -25.60 -9.63 8.86
N GLY A 24 -25.67 -10.75 9.59
CA GLY A 24 -24.63 -11.78 9.60
C GLY A 24 -24.45 -12.48 8.25
N TRP A 25 -25.53 -12.59 7.47
CA TRP A 25 -25.49 -13.19 6.12
C TRP A 25 -24.93 -12.24 5.05
N PHE A 26 -24.88 -10.93 5.30
CA PHE A 26 -24.36 -9.93 4.35
C PHE A 26 -22.85 -9.70 4.43
N THR A 27 -22.13 -10.34 5.38
CA THR A 27 -20.67 -10.36 5.34
C THR A 27 -20.24 -11.56 4.50
N LEU A 28 -19.85 -11.33 3.23
CA LEU A 28 -19.35 -12.38 2.35
C LEU A 28 -18.25 -13.19 3.06
N SER A 29 -18.39 -14.51 3.03
CA SER A 29 -17.34 -15.44 3.48
C SER A 29 -16.08 -15.28 2.62
N GLU A 30 -14.90 -15.63 3.15
CA GLU A 30 -13.62 -15.48 2.43
C GLU A 30 -13.66 -16.21 1.06
N ASP A 31 -14.28 -17.39 1.01
CA ASP A 31 -14.44 -18.16 -0.23
C ASP A 31 -15.34 -17.45 -1.27
N GLU A 32 -16.42 -16.78 -0.87
CA GLU A 32 -17.26 -15.99 -1.78
C GLU A 32 -16.54 -14.73 -2.29
N ARG A 33 -15.68 -14.12 -1.46
CA ARG A 33 -14.85 -12.97 -1.86
C ARG A 33 -13.81 -13.38 -2.89
N LEU A 34 -13.16 -14.53 -2.67
CA LEU A 34 -12.23 -15.13 -3.62
C LEU A 34 -12.93 -15.51 -4.94
N MET A 35 -14.10 -16.14 -4.89
CA MET A 35 -14.87 -16.48 -6.10
C MET A 35 -15.24 -15.24 -6.90
N LYS A 36 -15.65 -14.16 -6.24
CA LYS A 36 -15.97 -12.89 -6.92
C LYS A 36 -14.76 -12.26 -7.59
N ASP A 37 -13.59 -12.32 -6.94
CA ASP A 37 -12.32 -11.86 -7.51
C ASP A 37 -11.88 -12.75 -8.70
N TYR A 38 -12.27 -14.03 -8.73
CA TYR A 38 -12.05 -14.93 -9.87
C TYR A 38 -13.00 -14.65 -11.04
N GLU A 39 -14.26 -14.30 -10.78
CA GLU A 39 -15.26 -14.05 -11.81
C GLU A 39 -15.00 -12.74 -12.59
N ASN A 40 -14.38 -11.74 -11.96
CA ASN A 40 -14.12 -10.43 -12.58
C ASN A 40 -12.65 -10.00 -12.44
N PRO A 41 -11.70 -10.70 -13.11
CA PRO A 41 -10.30 -10.33 -13.07
C PRO A 41 -10.09 -8.98 -13.75
N LYS A 42 -9.50 -8.02 -13.04
CA LYS A 42 -9.09 -6.73 -13.59
C LYS A 42 -7.64 -6.80 -14.02
N ASN A 43 -7.41 -7.28 -15.25
CA ASN A 43 -6.10 -7.28 -15.86
C ASN A 43 -5.82 -5.97 -16.59
N ASP A 44 -5.77 -4.86 -15.85
CA ASP A 44 -5.36 -3.58 -16.42
C ASP A 44 -4.01 -3.14 -15.85
N THR A 45 -3.12 -2.74 -16.76
CA THR A 45 -1.89 -2.02 -16.43
C THR A 45 -2.25 -0.77 -15.65
N ILE A 46 -1.57 -0.52 -14.53
CA ILE A 46 -1.78 0.68 -13.74
C ILE A 46 -1.50 1.91 -14.62
N THR A 47 -2.51 2.76 -14.80
CA THR A 47 -2.36 4.04 -15.49
C THR A 47 -1.50 4.97 -14.65
N LEU A 48 -0.40 5.44 -15.23
CA LEU A 48 0.51 6.38 -14.58
C LEU A 48 0.20 7.81 -15.01
N GLU A 49 -0.12 8.66 -14.05
CA GLU A 49 -0.25 10.10 -14.25
C GLU A 49 1.11 10.77 -14.05
N LYS A 50 1.72 11.24 -15.13
CA LYS A 50 3.03 11.91 -15.09
C LYS A 50 2.84 13.39 -14.77
N HIS A 51 3.58 13.89 -13.80
CA HIS A 51 3.59 15.29 -13.43
C HIS A 51 5.01 15.84 -13.36
N ILE A 52 5.13 17.13 -13.65
CA ILE A 52 6.37 17.88 -13.58
C ILE A 52 6.18 19.00 -12.56
N THR A 53 7.04 19.03 -11.55
CA THR A 53 7.09 20.12 -10.56
C THR A 53 7.74 21.36 -11.15
N LYS A 54 7.58 22.51 -10.47
CA LYS A 54 8.25 23.77 -10.86
C LYS A 54 9.78 23.62 -10.96
N ASP A 55 10.37 22.74 -10.17
CA ASP A 55 11.82 22.49 -10.15
C ASP A 55 12.29 21.49 -11.23
N SER A 56 11.39 21.13 -12.15
CA SER A 56 11.58 20.11 -13.20
C SER A 56 11.82 18.70 -12.67
N THR A 57 11.42 18.40 -11.44
CA THR A 57 11.38 17.02 -10.91
C THR A 57 10.13 16.33 -11.45
N ILE A 58 10.33 15.16 -12.05
CA ILE A 58 9.24 14.33 -12.58
C ILE A 58 8.78 13.39 -11.47
N TYR A 59 7.48 13.38 -11.20
CA TYR A 59 6.88 12.36 -10.37
C TYR A 59 5.71 11.70 -11.10
N VAL A 60 5.43 10.46 -10.75
CA VAL A 60 4.30 9.69 -11.29
C VAL A 60 3.32 9.39 -10.18
N LYS A 61 2.03 9.53 -10.46
CA LYS A 61 0.93 9.20 -9.57
C LYS A 61 0.15 8.02 -10.11
N TYR A 62 -0.33 7.18 -9.21
CA TYR A 62 -1.22 6.09 -9.56
C TYR A 62 -2.02 5.61 -8.34
N THR A 63 -3.09 4.87 -8.61
CA THR A 63 -3.87 4.16 -7.59
C THR A 63 -3.49 2.67 -7.62
N PRO A 64 -3.13 2.05 -6.48
CA PRO A 64 -2.80 0.63 -6.43
C PRO A 64 -3.98 -0.26 -6.83
N ASN A 65 -3.69 -1.39 -7.48
CA ASN A 65 -4.71 -2.40 -7.71
C ASN A 65 -4.95 -3.17 -6.40
N MET A 66 -6.21 -3.20 -5.97
CA MET A 66 -6.64 -3.82 -4.72
C MET A 66 -7.40 -5.12 -5.02
N GLY A 67 -7.05 -6.20 -4.33
CA GLY A 67 -7.79 -7.45 -4.39
C GLY A 67 -7.24 -8.47 -3.40
N GLU A 68 -7.85 -9.64 -3.29
CA GLU A 68 -7.37 -10.68 -2.37
C GLU A 68 -6.29 -11.54 -3.00
N LEU A 69 -6.36 -11.73 -4.32
CA LEU A 69 -5.42 -12.51 -5.11
C LEU A 69 -4.57 -11.62 -6.01
N VAL A 70 -3.24 -11.74 -5.88
CA VAL A 70 -2.25 -11.04 -6.69
C VAL A 70 -2.54 -11.24 -8.18
N GLN A 71 -2.73 -12.49 -8.59
CA GLN A 71 -2.82 -12.92 -10.00
C GLN A 71 -4.00 -12.34 -10.78
N ASN A 72 -5.06 -11.90 -10.10
CA ASN A 72 -6.27 -11.37 -10.75
C ASN A 72 -6.23 -9.84 -10.92
N ASN A 73 -5.21 -9.19 -10.36
CA ASN A 73 -5.12 -7.74 -10.23
C ASN A 73 -3.82 -7.18 -10.82
N VAL A 74 -3.03 -8.03 -11.47
CA VAL A 74 -1.71 -7.68 -12.01
C VAL A 74 -1.46 -8.43 -13.32
N THR A 75 -0.49 -7.94 -14.09
CA THR A 75 -0.14 -8.58 -15.36
C THR A 75 0.40 -10.00 -15.17
N LYS A 76 0.14 -10.89 -16.13
CA LYS A 76 0.65 -12.29 -16.10
C LYS A 76 2.17 -12.36 -15.93
N LYS A 77 2.91 -11.48 -16.61
CA LYS A 77 4.38 -11.39 -16.49
C LYS A 77 4.81 -11.07 -15.06
N TYR A 78 4.10 -10.18 -14.39
CA TYR A 78 4.37 -9.83 -13.00
C TYR A 78 4.07 -11.01 -12.08
N ASN A 79 2.93 -11.69 -12.29
CA ASN A 79 2.58 -12.89 -11.54
C ASN A 79 3.68 -13.96 -11.64
N THR A 80 4.10 -14.31 -12.86
CA THR A 80 5.20 -15.28 -13.09
C THR A 80 6.48 -14.85 -12.36
N TYR A 81 6.88 -13.59 -12.44
CA TYR A 81 8.07 -13.09 -11.72
C TYR A 81 7.96 -13.26 -10.19
N VAL A 82 6.77 -13.01 -9.62
CA VAL A 82 6.55 -13.14 -8.18
C VAL A 82 6.69 -14.58 -7.71
N TYR A 83 6.01 -15.51 -8.38
CA TYR A 83 5.97 -16.91 -7.99
C TYR A 83 7.27 -17.65 -8.30
N ASP A 84 7.88 -17.38 -9.47
CA ASP A 84 9.01 -18.17 -9.94
C ASP A 84 10.36 -17.59 -9.53
N THR A 85 10.43 -16.28 -9.24
CA THR A 85 11.71 -15.59 -8.95
C THR A 85 11.72 -14.97 -7.56
N LEU A 86 10.80 -14.05 -7.27
CA LEU A 86 10.91 -13.20 -6.08
C LEU A 86 10.62 -13.97 -4.78
N ALA A 87 9.51 -14.71 -4.74
CA ALA A 87 9.10 -15.43 -3.54
C ALA A 87 10.12 -16.52 -3.12
N PRO A 88 10.66 -17.35 -4.04
CA PRO A 88 11.75 -18.28 -3.73
C PRO A 88 13.03 -17.57 -3.25
N ALA A 89 13.45 -16.49 -3.93
CA ALA A 89 14.66 -15.77 -3.56
C ALA A 89 14.58 -15.15 -2.15
N LEU A 90 13.40 -14.66 -1.76
CA LEU A 90 13.14 -14.10 -0.44
C LEU A 90 12.69 -15.14 0.59
N LYS A 91 12.52 -16.41 0.19
CA LYS A 91 12.00 -17.50 1.04
C LYS A 91 10.66 -17.14 1.71
N ILE A 92 9.78 -16.46 0.99
CA ILE A 92 8.45 -16.07 1.46
C ILE A 92 7.38 -16.92 0.78
N ALA A 93 6.34 -17.28 1.52
CA ALA A 93 5.17 -17.91 0.94
C ALA A 93 4.33 -16.86 0.20
N THR A 94 3.90 -17.14 -1.03
CA THR A 94 3.18 -16.18 -1.88
C THR A 94 1.85 -15.73 -1.29
N ASN A 95 1.16 -16.61 -0.56
CA ASN A 95 -0.06 -16.29 0.19
C ASN A 95 0.16 -15.32 1.38
N LYS A 96 1.40 -15.09 1.79
CA LYS A 96 1.78 -14.12 2.83
C LYS A 96 2.18 -12.75 2.26
N ILE A 97 2.13 -12.57 0.94
CA ILE A 97 2.40 -11.29 0.30
C ILE A 97 1.18 -10.38 0.47
N ASN A 98 1.28 -9.43 1.40
CA ASN A 98 0.21 -8.45 1.66
C ASN A 98 0.28 -7.25 0.70
N GLU A 99 1.47 -6.90 0.24
CA GLU A 99 1.68 -5.78 -0.67
C GLU A 99 2.93 -6.06 -1.49
N LEU A 100 2.86 -5.73 -2.78
CA LEU A 100 4.00 -5.85 -3.68
C LEU A 100 3.98 -4.73 -4.71
N GLN A 101 5.05 -3.95 -4.72
CA GLN A 101 5.25 -2.82 -5.62
C GLN A 101 6.54 -3.03 -6.41
N GLN A 102 6.45 -3.03 -7.73
CA GLN A 102 7.59 -3.06 -8.63
C GLN A 102 7.62 -1.79 -9.47
N ILE A 103 8.76 -1.09 -9.41
CA ILE A 103 9.00 0.14 -10.12
C ILE A 103 9.93 -0.16 -11.29
N LYS A 104 9.47 0.09 -12.51
CA LYS A 104 10.25 -0.03 -13.74
C LYS A 104 10.82 1.36 -14.06
N ALA A 105 12.13 1.51 -13.98
CA ALA A 105 12.81 2.77 -14.24
C ALA A 105 13.93 2.60 -15.28
N SER A 106 14.19 3.65 -16.07
CA SER A 106 15.38 3.77 -16.94
C SER A 106 16.25 4.93 -16.49
N LEU A 107 17.56 4.80 -16.70
CA LEU A 107 18.51 5.89 -16.51
C LEU A 107 18.92 6.39 -17.89
N GLU A 108 18.56 7.65 -18.20
CA GLU A 108 18.78 8.27 -19.50
C GLU A 108 19.34 9.68 -19.30
N GLY A 109 20.57 9.89 -19.77
CA GLY A 109 21.24 11.18 -19.66
C GLY A 109 22.64 11.16 -20.27
N THR A 110 23.23 12.34 -20.41
CA THR A 110 24.57 12.52 -20.95
C THR A 110 25.46 13.19 -19.91
N VAL A 111 26.60 12.58 -19.60
CA VAL A 111 27.58 13.13 -18.65
C VAL A 111 28.83 13.55 -19.41
N LYS A 112 29.27 14.80 -19.21
CA LYS A 112 30.51 15.31 -19.80
C LYS A 112 31.72 14.76 -19.04
N SER A 113 32.80 14.46 -19.76
CA SER A 113 34.08 14.13 -19.15
C SER A 113 34.61 15.33 -18.37
N GLN A 114 35.02 15.12 -17.13
CA GLN A 114 35.57 16.18 -16.28
C GLN A 114 37.09 16.27 -16.36
N LYS A 115 37.76 15.12 -16.49
CA LYS A 115 39.22 15.03 -16.46
C LYS A 115 39.69 13.89 -17.34
N SER A 116 40.87 14.05 -17.95
CA SER A 116 41.62 12.94 -18.52
C SER A 116 43.01 12.94 -17.91
N GLU A 117 43.48 11.76 -17.53
CA GLU A 117 44.82 11.53 -17.00
C GLU A 117 45.51 10.47 -17.85
N ILE A 118 46.83 10.58 -17.95
CA ILE A 118 47.67 9.53 -18.52
C ILE A 118 48.60 9.10 -17.40
N ASP A 119 48.58 7.82 -17.07
CA ASP A 119 49.44 7.27 -16.03
C ASP A 119 50.88 7.09 -16.53
N LYS A 120 51.77 6.64 -15.63
CA LYS A 120 53.19 6.40 -15.95
C LYS A 120 53.38 5.27 -16.98
N GLU A 121 52.39 4.39 -17.13
CA GLU A 121 52.37 3.27 -18.08
C GLU A 121 51.75 3.68 -19.42
N LYS A 122 51.42 4.97 -19.59
CA LYS A 122 50.74 5.55 -20.76
C LYS A 122 49.29 5.08 -20.96
N ASN A 123 48.66 4.50 -19.94
CA ASN A 123 47.23 4.23 -19.98
C ASN A 123 46.45 5.53 -19.79
N ARG A 124 45.41 5.70 -20.60
CA ARG A 124 44.55 6.88 -20.55
C ARG A 124 43.32 6.59 -19.69
N SER A 125 43.13 7.40 -18.65
CA SER A 125 41.89 7.41 -17.86
C SER A 125 41.07 8.65 -18.18
N VAL A 126 39.75 8.50 -18.37
CA VAL A 126 38.78 9.57 -18.57
C VAL A 126 37.69 9.46 -17.51
N PHE A 127 37.54 10.51 -16.73
CA PHE A 127 36.63 10.56 -15.59
C PHE A 127 35.34 11.28 -15.96
N TYR A 128 34.22 10.64 -15.67
CA TYR A 128 32.86 11.16 -15.81
C TYR A 128 32.25 11.27 -14.41
N LYS A 129 31.67 12.42 -14.08
CA LYS A 129 31.06 12.62 -12.76
C LYS A 129 29.87 13.56 -12.85
N ASP A 130 28.80 13.15 -12.20
CA ASP A 130 27.60 13.92 -11.91
C ASP A 130 27.20 13.67 -10.44
N LYS A 131 26.15 14.32 -9.95
CA LYS A 131 25.67 14.20 -8.57
C LYS A 131 25.34 12.75 -8.18
N TYR A 132 24.75 11.98 -9.09
CA TYR A 132 24.28 10.61 -8.85
C TYR A 132 25.08 9.54 -9.60
N PHE A 133 26.03 9.93 -10.44
CA PHE A 133 26.78 9.03 -11.33
C PHE A 133 28.27 9.32 -11.29
N SER A 134 29.09 8.27 -11.31
CA SER A 134 30.53 8.38 -11.55
C SER A 134 31.00 7.24 -12.41
N ALA A 135 31.83 7.52 -13.42
CA ALA A 135 32.48 6.48 -14.19
C ALA A 135 33.91 6.84 -14.57
N VAL A 136 34.72 5.82 -14.81
CA VAL A 136 36.10 5.93 -15.27
C VAL A 136 36.27 5.02 -16.47
N SER A 137 36.51 5.61 -17.63
CA SER A 137 36.96 4.86 -18.80
C SER A 137 38.48 4.79 -18.77
N LYS A 138 39.03 3.58 -18.79
CA LYS A 138 40.48 3.33 -18.87
C LYS A 138 40.77 2.70 -20.22
N THR A 139 41.78 3.20 -20.91
CA THR A 139 42.26 2.64 -22.16
C THR A 139 43.74 2.32 -22.01
N ASP A 140 44.09 1.06 -22.23
CA ASP A 140 45.48 0.60 -22.13
C ASP A 140 46.28 0.93 -23.42
N THR A 141 47.59 0.68 -23.39
CA THR A 141 48.46 0.85 -24.56
C THR A 141 48.21 -0.14 -25.69
N ALA A 142 47.52 -1.26 -25.42
CA ALA A 142 47.11 -2.24 -26.41
C ALA A 142 45.77 -1.88 -27.09
N GLY A 143 45.09 -0.82 -26.62
CA GLY A 143 43.81 -0.36 -27.13
C GLY A 143 42.58 -0.98 -26.45
N ASN A 144 42.74 -1.81 -25.42
CA ASN A 144 41.61 -2.34 -24.66
C ASN A 144 41.03 -1.24 -23.79
N SER A 145 39.70 -1.11 -23.80
CA SER A 145 38.98 -0.11 -23.02
C SER A 145 38.07 -0.76 -21.99
N THR A 146 38.17 -0.34 -20.73
CA THR A 146 37.32 -0.79 -19.62
C THR A 146 36.56 0.40 -19.03
N LEU A 147 35.29 0.19 -18.65
CA LEU A 147 34.46 1.21 -18.02
C LEU A 147 34.03 0.77 -16.63
N ASP A 148 34.59 1.41 -15.61
CA ASP A 148 34.14 1.27 -14.23
C ASP A 148 33.06 2.32 -13.96
N TYR A 149 31.88 1.92 -13.49
CA TYR A 149 30.80 2.87 -13.21
C TYR A 149 30.09 2.59 -11.88
N LYS A 150 29.62 3.66 -11.26
CA LYS A 150 28.80 3.65 -10.04
C LYS A 150 27.65 4.62 -10.21
N TYR A 151 26.47 4.17 -9.84
CA TYR A 151 25.26 4.96 -9.86
C TYR A 151 24.53 4.85 -8.52
N ASN A 152 24.21 6.00 -7.92
CA ASN A 152 23.49 6.10 -6.65
C ASN A 152 22.05 6.53 -6.94
N ALA A 153 21.20 5.54 -7.26
CA ALA A 153 19.78 5.78 -7.47
C ALA A 153 19.09 6.15 -6.16
N GLN A 154 18.25 7.20 -6.18
CA GLN A 154 17.31 7.48 -5.12
C GLN A 154 15.90 7.52 -5.70
N ILE A 155 14.99 6.77 -5.09
CA ILE A 155 13.57 6.73 -5.46
C ILE A 155 12.77 6.98 -4.19
N ASP A 156 11.96 8.03 -4.21
CA ASP A 156 11.09 8.39 -3.10
C ASP A 156 9.66 7.93 -3.42
N ILE A 157 9.02 7.24 -2.48
CA ILE A 157 7.67 6.69 -2.60
C ILE A 157 6.82 7.30 -1.49
N ILE A 158 5.71 7.92 -1.87
CA ILE A 158 4.79 8.56 -0.93
C ILE A 158 3.40 7.96 -1.15
N SER A 159 2.74 7.57 -0.07
CA SER A 159 1.36 7.12 -0.11
C SER A 159 0.45 8.04 0.70
N GLU A 160 -0.60 8.54 0.07
CA GLU A 160 -1.57 9.45 0.64
C GLU A 160 -2.98 8.86 0.53
N LEU A 161 -3.80 9.06 1.56
CA LEU A 161 -5.24 8.79 1.49
C LEU A 161 -5.95 10.07 1.05
N LYS A 162 -6.66 10.02 -0.07
CA LYS A 162 -7.41 11.15 -0.61
C LYS A 162 -8.89 10.89 -0.64
N LYS A 163 -9.66 11.91 -0.25
CA LYS A 163 -11.11 11.98 -0.50
C LYS A 163 -11.35 12.89 -1.70
N LYS A 164 -12.14 12.41 -2.66
CA LYS A 164 -12.56 13.25 -3.79
C LYS A 164 -13.57 14.30 -3.33
N HIS A 165 -14.50 13.91 -2.44
CA HIS A 165 -15.51 14.77 -1.80
C HIS A 165 -15.83 14.27 -0.37
N LEU A 166 -16.52 15.08 0.45
CA LEU A 166 -16.77 14.80 1.87
C LEU A 166 -17.41 13.43 2.15
N LEU A 167 -18.24 12.93 1.22
CA LEU A 167 -18.97 11.65 1.32
C LEU A 167 -18.31 10.50 0.54
N SER A 168 -17.22 10.75 -0.20
CA SER A 168 -16.55 9.69 -0.97
C SER A 168 -15.65 8.85 -0.07
N LYS A 169 -15.53 7.55 -0.38
CA LYS A 169 -14.53 6.68 0.25
C LYS A 169 -13.12 7.22 0.02
N GLU A 170 -12.26 7.03 1.01
CA GLU A 170 -10.83 7.33 0.89
C GLU A 170 -10.22 6.39 -0.15
N VAL A 171 -9.48 6.97 -1.10
CA VAL A 171 -8.70 6.24 -2.10
C VAL A 171 -7.23 6.45 -1.79
N GLN A 172 -6.47 5.36 -1.74
CA GLN A 172 -5.02 5.43 -1.61
C GLN A 172 -4.40 5.85 -2.94
N GLU A 173 -3.74 6.99 -2.96
CA GLU A 173 -2.91 7.44 -4.09
C GLU A 173 -1.44 7.24 -3.71
N VAL A 174 -0.65 6.75 -4.66
CA VAL A 174 0.80 6.59 -4.49
C VAL A 174 1.51 7.47 -5.50
N SER A 175 2.47 8.25 -5.02
CA SER A 175 3.36 9.06 -5.82
C SER A 175 4.78 8.49 -5.75
N ILE A 176 5.43 8.35 -6.90
CA ILE A 176 6.83 7.94 -6.99
C ILE A 176 7.61 9.06 -7.68
N THR A 177 8.74 9.44 -7.10
CA THR A 177 9.61 10.47 -7.64
C THR A 177 11.08 10.09 -7.49
N SER A 178 11.95 10.78 -8.20
CA SER A 178 13.40 10.68 -8.05
C SER A 178 13.98 12.10 -8.07
N PRO A 179 14.94 12.42 -7.18
CA PRO A 179 15.65 13.68 -7.23
C PRO A 179 16.71 13.70 -8.36
N ASP A 180 16.98 12.57 -9.03
CA ASP A 180 17.73 12.51 -10.28
C ASP A 180 16.79 12.67 -11.48
N LYS A 181 17.01 13.73 -12.27
CA LYS A 181 16.25 14.03 -13.49
C LYS A 181 16.51 13.01 -14.61
N ASN A 182 17.64 12.31 -14.58
CA ASN A 182 18.00 11.30 -15.57
C ASN A 182 17.32 9.96 -15.29
N LEU A 183 16.82 9.73 -14.07
CA LEU A 183 16.05 8.54 -13.73
C LEU A 183 14.58 8.74 -14.12
N LYS A 184 14.10 7.95 -15.08
CA LYS A 184 12.73 7.99 -15.59
C LYS A 184 11.93 6.82 -15.05
N ILE A 185 10.78 7.08 -14.45
CA ILE A 185 9.84 6.05 -14.05
C ILE A 185 8.93 5.72 -15.25
N ASN A 186 9.08 4.50 -15.77
CA ASN A 186 8.43 4.06 -17.00
C ASN A 186 7.20 3.20 -16.75
N GLY A 187 7.13 2.54 -15.60
CA GLY A 187 6.05 1.62 -15.28
C GLY A 187 6.00 1.34 -13.78
N VAL A 188 4.81 1.05 -13.29
CA VAL A 188 4.62 0.55 -11.92
C VAL A 188 3.64 -0.60 -11.97
N GLU A 189 3.97 -1.69 -11.30
CA GLU A 189 3.05 -2.77 -10.98
C GLU A 189 2.87 -2.74 -9.45
N HIS A 190 1.64 -2.62 -8.97
CA HIS A 190 1.38 -2.53 -7.54
C HIS A 190 0.13 -3.30 -7.19
N PHE A 191 0.34 -4.37 -6.44
CA PHE A 191 -0.71 -5.12 -5.79
C PHE A 191 -0.73 -4.79 -4.30
N LYS A 192 -1.92 -4.59 -3.75
CA LYS A 192 -2.12 -4.57 -2.30
C LYS A 192 -3.32 -5.43 -1.93
N LYS A 193 -3.10 -6.33 -0.98
CA LYS A 193 -4.12 -7.22 -0.45
C LYS A 193 -5.21 -6.37 0.20
N ASN A 194 -6.46 -6.60 -0.16
CA ASN A 194 -7.58 -5.93 0.46
C ASN A 194 -7.82 -6.53 1.86
N ILE A 195 -7.08 -6.06 2.85
CA ILE A 195 -7.26 -6.46 4.25
C ILE A 195 -8.49 -5.71 4.77
N SER A 196 -9.66 -6.31 4.63
CA SER A 196 -10.83 -5.86 5.38
C SER A 196 -10.57 -6.23 6.84
N ILE A 197 -10.04 -5.29 7.63
CA ILE A 197 -9.94 -5.47 9.07
C ILE A 197 -11.37 -5.38 9.58
N PRO A 198 -11.99 -6.50 10.03
CA PRO A 198 -13.32 -6.42 10.58
C PRO A 198 -13.25 -5.47 11.79
N PRO A 199 -14.16 -4.49 11.92
CA PRO A 199 -14.16 -3.61 13.07
C PRO A 199 -14.22 -4.45 14.34
N LYS A 200 -13.38 -4.12 15.34
CA LYS A 200 -13.37 -4.81 16.63
C LYS A 200 -14.76 -4.67 17.25
N ARG A 201 -15.53 -5.76 17.21
CA ARG A 201 -16.90 -5.81 17.74
C ARG A 201 -16.92 -5.71 19.26
N PHE A 202 -15.82 -6.09 19.92
CA PHE A 202 -15.67 -6.07 21.37
C PHE A 202 -14.61 -5.06 21.81
N GLY A 203 -14.99 -4.19 22.74
CA GLY A 203 -14.10 -3.30 23.46
C GLY A 203 -14.23 -3.49 24.97
N ILE A 204 -13.14 -3.30 25.69
CA ILE A 204 -13.15 -3.14 27.16
C ILE A 204 -12.65 -1.72 27.41
N GLY A 205 -13.44 -0.94 28.15
CA GLY A 205 -13.14 0.46 28.40
C GLY A 205 -13.47 0.88 29.83
N ILE A 206 -12.81 1.94 30.27
CA ILE A 206 -13.11 2.62 31.53
C ILE A 206 -14.19 3.66 31.22
N GLN A 207 -15.28 3.64 31.98
CA GLN A 207 -16.40 4.56 31.84
C GLN A 207 -16.54 5.38 33.13
N ALA A 208 -16.72 6.69 33.01
CA ALA A 208 -17.04 7.57 34.13
C ALA A 208 -18.48 8.07 33.98
N GLY A 209 -19.25 8.03 35.06
CA GLY A 209 -20.65 8.42 35.07
C GLY A 209 -21.13 8.80 36.46
N TYR A 210 -22.43 8.94 36.61
CA TYR A 210 -23.06 9.23 37.90
C TYR A 210 -24.17 8.23 38.17
N TYR A 211 -24.28 7.73 39.40
CA TYR A 211 -25.39 6.88 39.83
C TYR A 211 -26.33 7.67 40.74
N LEU A 212 -27.64 7.54 40.47
CA LEU A 212 -28.69 8.04 41.35
C LEU A 212 -28.96 6.97 42.42
N ILE A 213 -28.80 7.32 43.69
CA ILE A 213 -29.23 6.48 44.82
C ILE A 213 -30.72 6.78 45.06
N PRO A 214 -31.65 5.87 44.70
CA PRO A 214 -33.09 6.17 44.72
C PRO A 214 -33.61 6.45 46.12
N GLU A 215 -33.00 5.83 47.14
CA GLU A 215 -33.40 5.96 48.55
C GLU A 215 -33.04 7.31 49.17
N SER A 216 -32.01 7.98 48.65
CA SER A 216 -31.54 9.27 49.20
C SER A 216 -31.60 10.42 48.21
N GLY A 217 -32.01 10.19 46.96
CA GLY A 217 -32.03 11.18 45.88
C GLY A 217 -30.67 11.77 45.53
N LYS A 218 -29.56 11.13 45.95
CA LYS A 218 -28.20 11.66 45.78
C LYS A 218 -27.59 11.13 44.49
N ILE A 219 -26.87 12.00 43.79
CA ILE A 219 -26.10 11.69 42.59
C ILE A 219 -24.63 11.59 42.99
N VAL A 220 -24.01 10.44 42.75
CA VAL A 220 -22.61 10.18 43.14
C VAL A 220 -21.79 9.84 41.89
N PRO A 221 -20.61 10.48 41.67
CA PRO A 221 -19.74 10.12 40.57
C PRO A 221 -19.18 8.71 40.77
N ALA A 222 -19.01 7.99 39.67
CA ALA A 222 -18.50 6.65 39.69
C ALA A 222 -17.68 6.36 38.43
N VAL A 223 -16.73 5.45 38.59
CA VAL A 223 -15.89 4.95 37.52
C VAL A 223 -16.06 3.44 37.49
N GLY A 224 -16.34 2.90 36.30
CA GLY A 224 -16.57 1.47 36.09
C GLY A 224 -15.77 0.95 34.91
N VAL A 225 -15.57 -0.36 34.88
CA VAL A 225 -15.05 -1.07 33.72
C VAL A 225 -16.24 -1.67 32.98
N GLY A 226 -16.39 -1.34 31.71
CA GLY A 226 -17.49 -1.82 30.86
C GLY A 226 -16.97 -2.60 29.66
N ALA A 227 -17.64 -3.70 29.34
CA ALA A 227 -17.52 -4.34 28.04
C ALA A 227 -18.51 -3.66 27.08
N SER A 228 -18.04 -3.20 25.92
CA SER A 228 -18.88 -2.67 24.86
C SER A 228 -18.92 -3.62 23.67
N TYR A 229 -20.11 -3.77 23.09
CA TYR A 229 -20.32 -4.52 21.85
C TYR A 229 -20.95 -3.59 20.81
N ASN A 230 -20.22 -3.31 19.73
CA ASN A 230 -20.73 -2.46 18.65
C ASN A 230 -21.65 -3.29 17.74
N LEU A 231 -22.96 -3.04 17.85
CA LEU A 231 -24.01 -3.68 17.07
C LEU A 231 -24.14 -3.13 15.64
N LEU A 232 -23.65 -1.91 15.38
CA LEU A 232 -23.76 -1.23 14.10
C LEU A 232 -22.36 -0.91 13.56
N ASN A 233 -22.10 -1.38 12.35
CA ASN A 233 -20.87 -1.10 11.59
C ASN A 233 -21.17 0.08 10.65
N PHE A 234 -20.45 1.20 10.80
CA PHE A 234 -20.41 2.29 9.83
C PHE A 234 -19.14 2.20 8.99
#